data_AF-A0A6L4YX12-F1
#
_entry.id   AF-A0A6L4YX12-F1
#
_cell.length_a   1.000
_cell.length_b   1.000
_cell.length_c   1.000
_cell.angle_alpha   90.00
_cell.angle_beta   90.00
_cell.angle_gamma   90.00
#
_symmetry.space_group_name_H-M   'P 1'
#
loop_
_entity.id
_entity.type
_entity.pdbx_description
1 polymer ?
#
loop_
_entity_poly.entity_id
_entity_poly.type
_entity_poly.pdbx_seq_one_letter_code
_entity_poly.pdbx_strand_id
1 'polypeptide(L)' 'MDQSSQMKVMAAGFRILRTDDQPSPRIKVKENGNYEWRTLEKFETKAARDRRFKELLLENKTIQD' A
#
# COMPACT_ATOMS: atom_id res chain seq x y z
N MET A 1 -11.52 0.77 -2.24
CA MET A 1 -11.94 -0.54 -2.80
C MET A 1 -12.73 -1.36 -1.77
N ASP A 2 -13.75 -2.14 -2.13
CA ASP A 2 -14.44 -3.04 -1.18
C ASP A 2 -13.60 -4.28 -0.84
N GLN A 3 -13.87 -4.93 0.30
CA GLN A 3 -13.06 -6.05 0.80
C GLN A 3 -13.03 -7.24 -0.18
N SER A 4 -14.13 -7.52 -0.88
CA SER A 4 -14.20 -8.62 -1.85
C SER A 4 -13.32 -8.34 -3.07
N SER A 5 -13.32 -7.11 -3.57
CA SER A 5 -12.41 -6.70 -4.64
C SER A 5 -10.94 -6.76 -4.21
N GLN A 6 -10.62 -6.32 -2.98
CA GLN A 6 -9.27 -6.45 -2.43
C GLN A 6 -8.79 -7.91 -2.40
N MET A 7 -9.65 -8.84 -2.01
CA MET A 7 -9.30 -10.26 -2.00
C MET A 7 -9.01 -10.81 -3.41
N LYS A 8 -9.79 -10.40 -4.42
CA LYS A 8 -9.58 -10.84 -5.81
C LYS A 8 -8.24 -10.36 -6.37
N VAL A 9 -7.91 -9.08 -6.17
CA VAL A 9 -6.64 -8.52 -6.66
C VAL A 9 -5.45 -9.13 -5.92
N MET A 10 -5.56 -9.35 -4.60
CA MET A 10 -4.54 -10.09 -3.85
C MET A 10 -4.37 -11.52 -4.35
N ALA A 11 -5.46 -12.24 -4.62
CA ALA A 11 -5.41 -13.58 -5.18
C ALA A 11 -4.76 -13.61 -6.58
N ALA A 12 -4.91 -12.55 -7.37
CA ALA A 12 -4.20 -12.35 -8.63
C ALA A 12 -2.72 -11.96 -8.47
N GLY A 13 -2.23 -11.85 -7.23
CA GLY A 13 -0.84 -11.51 -6.90
C GLY A 13 -0.56 -10.02 -6.90
N PHE A 14 -1.58 -9.16 -6.82
CA PHE A 14 -1.40 -7.74 -6.61
C PHE A 14 -1.19 -7.42 -5.14
N ARG A 15 -0.36 -6.41 -4.89
CA ARG A 15 -0.22 -5.76 -3.58
C ARG A 15 -0.93 -4.42 -3.62
N ILE A 16 -1.66 -4.14 -2.54
CA ILE A 16 -2.46 -2.94 -2.37
C ILE A 16 -1.70 -2.01 -1.44
N LEU A 17 -1.49 -0.77 -1.86
CA LEU A 17 -0.85 0.25 -1.06
C LEU A 17 -1.86 1.29 -0.60
N ARG A 18 -1.61 1.80 0.61
CA ARG A 18 -2.38 2.88 1.22
C ARG A 18 -1.43 3.83 1.93
N THR A 19 -1.62 5.14 1.76
CA THR A 19 -0.92 6.15 2.56
C THR A 19 -1.63 6.34 3.90
N ASP A 20 -0.86 6.45 4.98
CA ASP A 20 -1.35 6.81 6.31
C ASP A 20 -0.43 7.89 6.89
N ASP A 21 -0.98 8.80 7.68
CA ASP A 21 -0.27 9.96 8.23
C ASP A 21 -0.14 9.92 9.76
N GLN A 22 -0.79 8.98 10.45
CA GLN A 22 -0.93 9.00 11.91
C GLN A 22 -0.24 7.81 12.60
N PRO A 23 0.50 8.01 13.70
CA PRO A 23 1.09 9.27 14.20
C PRO A 23 2.23 9.84 13.33
N SER A 24 2.60 9.17 12.24
CA SER A 24 3.67 9.62 11.34
C SER A 24 3.35 9.19 9.89
N PRO A 25 3.81 9.96 8.88
CA PRO A 25 3.69 9.60 7.48
C PRO A 25 4.26 8.20 7.23
N ARG A 26 3.46 7.31 6.66
CA ARG A 26 3.81 5.92 6.39
C ARG A 26 3.06 5.39 5.18
N ILE A 27 3.61 4.35 4.57
CA ILE A 27 2.91 3.56 3.56
C ILE A 27 2.54 2.24 4.19
N LYS A 28 1.27 1.86 4.07
CA LYS A 28 0.75 0.56 4.43
C LYS A 28 0.59 -0.29 3.18
N VAL A 29 0.80 -1.60 3.33
CA VAL A 29 0.62 -2.59 2.28
C VAL A 29 -0.30 -3.71 2.75
N LYS A 30 -1.01 -4.29 1.80
CA LYS A 30 -1.81 -5.50 1.96
C LYS A 30 -1.54 -6.39 0.75
N GLU A 31 -1.22 -7.65 0.96
CA GLU A 31 -0.72 -8.53 -0.10
C GLU A 31 -1.14 -9.97 0.12
N ASN A 32 -0.97 -10.82 -0.89
CA ASN A 32 -1.31 -12.23 -0.77
C ASN A 32 -0.54 -12.91 0.36
N GLY A 33 -1.25 -13.62 1.24
CA GLY A 33 -0.70 -14.22 2.46
C GLY A 33 -0.83 -13.35 3.72
N ASN A 34 -1.05 -12.04 3.58
CA ASN A 34 -1.28 -11.11 4.69
C ASN A 34 -2.52 -10.25 4.42
N TYR A 35 -3.67 -10.69 4.92
CA TYR A 35 -4.97 -10.03 4.74
C TYR A 35 -5.15 -8.78 5.64
N GLU A 36 -4.16 -8.45 6.45
CA GLU A 36 -4.17 -7.27 7.32
C GLU A 36 -3.25 -6.17 6.78
N TRP A 37 -3.58 -4.92 7.12
CA TRP A 37 -2.76 -3.77 6.76
C TRP A 37 -1.49 -3.73 7.60
N ARG A 38 -0.33 -3.92 6.96
CA ARG A 38 0.98 -3.78 7.61
C ARG A 38 1.67 -2.50 7.18
N THR A 39 2.50 -1.94 8.06
CA THR A 39 3.34 -0.80 7.68
C THR A 39 4.49 -1.32 6.84
N LEU A 40 4.60 -0.80 5.61
CA LEU A 40 5.72 -1.09 4.71
C LEU A 40 6.93 -0.23 5.09
N GLU A 41 6.73 1.08 5.16
CA GLU A 41 7.79 2.06 5.37
C GLU A 41 7.26 3.30 6.08
N LYS A 42 8.09 3.92 6.93
CA LYS A 42 7.78 5.17 7.64
C LYS A 42 8.64 6.29 7.07
N PHE A 43 8.10 7.50 7.05
CA PHE A 43 8.74 8.68 6.48
C PHE A 43 8.70 9.84 7.46
N GLU A 44 9.72 10.70 7.38
CA GLU A 44 9.79 11.92 8.17
C GLU A 44 8.83 12.99 7.66
N THR A 45 8.58 13.03 6.35
CA THR A 45 7.73 14.03 5.71
C THR A 45 6.70 13.40 4.77
N LYS A 46 5.56 14.07 4.62
CA LYS A 46 4.52 13.68 3.65
C LYS A 46 5.04 13.68 2.22
N ALA A 47 5.89 14.66 1.88
CA ALA A 47 6.51 14.75 0.56
C ALA A 47 7.40 13.53 0.25
N ALA A 48 8.19 13.06 1.22
CA ALA A 48 9.01 11.85 1.04
C ALA A 48 8.14 10.60 0.84
N ARG A 49 7.09 10.45 1.66
CA ARG A 49 6.09 9.38 1.49
C ARG A 49 5.48 9.41 0.10
N ASP A 50 5.06 10.57 -0.39
CA ASP A 50 4.36 10.68 -1.68
C ASP A 50 5.27 10.38 -2.87
N ARG A 51 6.55 10.77 -2.81
CA ARG A 51 7.54 10.37 -3.82
C ARG A 51 7.69 8.86 -3.85
N ARG A 52 7.90 8.25 -2.68
CA ARG A 52 8.06 6.79 -2.56
C ARG A 52 6.80 6.04 -2.97
N PHE A 53 5.63 6.56 -2.62
CA PHE A 53 4.35 5.98 -2.99
C PHE A 53 4.16 5.97 -4.52
N LYS A 54 4.51 7.06 -5.20
CA LYS A 54 4.49 7.12 -6.67
C LYS A 54 5.45 6.12 -7.31
N GLU A 55 6.66 5.99 -6.78
CA GLU A 55 7.63 4.98 -7.25
C GLU A 55 7.06 3.56 -7.12
N LEU A 56 6.48 3.22 -5.97
CA LEU A 56 5.90 1.90 -5.74
C LEU A 56 4.71 1.61 -6.66
N LEU A 57 3.91 2.63 -7.02
CA LEU A 57 2.81 2.49 -7.96
C LEU A 57 3.26 2.26 -9.41
N LEU A 58 4.51 2.57 -9.76
CA LEU A 58 5.09 2.23 -11.06
C LEU A 58 5.50 0.75 -11.14
N GLU A 59 5.63 0.07 -9.99
CA GLU A 59 5.98 -1.35 -9.97
C GLU A 59 4.81 -2.22 -10.47
N ASN A 60 5.15 -3.24 -11.26
CA ASN A 60 4.15 -4.20 -11.73
C ASN A 60 3.44 -4.87 -10.55
N LYS A 61 2.13 -5.07 -10.71
CA LYS A 61 1.23 -5.68 -9.72
C LYS A 61 1.08 -4.87 -8.42
N THR A 62 1.29 -3.57 -8.46
CA THR A 62 0.97 -2.67 -7.35
C THR A 62 -0.26 -1.83 -7.69
N ILE A 63 -1.19 -1.70 -6.75
CA ILE A 63 -2.37 -0.86 -6.89
C ILE A 63 -2.59 -0.03 -5.64
N GLN A 64 -3.28 1.09 -5.79
CA GLN A 64 -3.74 1.92 -4.68
C GLN A 64 -5.12 1.43 -4.21
N ASP A 65 -5.32 1.42 -2.89
CA ASP A 65 -6.62 1.12 -2.23
C ASP A 65 -7.72 2.15 -2.51
#